data_AF-A0A940EIX7-F1
#
_entry.id   AF-A0A940EIX7-F1
#
_cell.length_a   1.000
_cell.length_b   1.000
_cell.length_c   1.000
_cell.angle_alpha   90.00
_cell.angle_beta   90.00
_cell.angle_gamma   90.00
#
_symmetry.space_group_name_H-M   'P 1'
#
loop_
_entity.id
_entity.type
_entity.pdbx_description
1 polymer ?
#
loop_
_entity_poly.entity_id
_entity_poly.type
_entity_poly.pdbx_seq_one_letter_code
_entity_poly.pdbx_strand_id
1 'polypeptide(L)'
;MKPDTQVPKKKEANHHSKAACKSIKGQLKGKELFRLVYGREGSDDEVQGLLNRLNHKRANPGVDFVGELVVKLPHLHDMTLAEFFGIEQ
;
A
#
# COMPACT_ATOMS: atom_id res chain seq x y z
N MET A 1 22.17 -16.29 31.47
CA MET A 1 21.87 -16.35 30.03
C MET A 1 20.62 -15.52 29.78
N LYS A 2 20.71 -14.44 28.99
CA LYS A 2 19.50 -13.74 28.52
C LYS A 2 18.92 -14.57 27.37
N PRO A 3 17.60 -14.81 27.30
CA PRO A 3 17.03 -15.50 26.16
C PRO A 3 17.27 -14.62 24.92
N ASP A 4 17.94 -15.21 23.94
CA ASP A 4 18.17 -14.60 22.63
C ASP A 4 16.79 -14.42 22.00
N THR A 5 16.19 -13.25 22.23
CA THR A 5 14.86 -12.90 21.73
C THR A 5 15.08 -12.44 20.30
N GLN A 6 15.49 -13.38 19.44
CA GLN A 6 15.79 -13.09 18.05
C GLN A 6 14.47 -12.75 17.36
N VAL A 7 14.18 -11.44 17.26
CA VAL A 7 13.03 -10.94 16.51
C VAL A 7 13.11 -11.55 15.12
N PRO A 8 12.07 -12.29 14.67
CA PRO A 8 12.11 -12.95 13.39
C PRO A 8 12.42 -11.93 12.29
N LYS A 9 13.58 -12.08 11.64
CA LYS A 9 13.87 -11.31 10.43
C LYS A 9 12.79 -11.68 9.42
N LYS A 10 12.21 -10.66 8.76
CA LYS A 10 11.13 -10.81 7.79
C LYS A 10 11.56 -11.78 6.67
N LYS A 11 11.21 -13.06 6.81
CA LYS A 11 11.68 -14.15 5.94
C LYS A 11 10.99 -14.15 4.57
N GLU A 12 9.84 -13.49 4.46
CA GLU A 12 9.05 -13.43 3.23
C GLU A 12 8.41 -12.06 3.04
N ALA A 13 8.20 -11.68 1.76
CA ALA A 13 7.38 -10.51 1.45
C ALA A 13 5.98 -10.76 2.03
N ASN A 14 5.57 -9.94 3.01
CA ASN A 14 4.28 -10.09 3.68
C ASN A 14 3.17 -10.08 2.62
N HIS A 15 2.51 -11.22 2.42
CA HIS A 15 1.49 -11.42 1.40
C HIS A 15 0.32 -10.43 1.58
N HIS A 16 0.04 -10.00 2.80
CA HIS A 16 -0.93 -8.94 3.10
C HIS A 16 -0.49 -7.56 2.58
N SER A 17 0.80 -7.22 2.68
CA SER A 17 1.31 -5.95 2.11
C SER A 17 1.18 -5.94 0.58
N LYS A 18 1.31 -7.12 -0.06
CA LYS A 18 1.07 -7.28 -1.50
C LYS A 18 -0.40 -7.10 -1.86
N ALA A 19 -1.31 -7.71 -1.09
CA ALA A 19 -2.74 -7.51 -1.26
C ALA A 19 -3.13 -6.04 -1.08
N ALA A 20 -2.71 -5.41 0.02
CA ALA A 20 -2.99 -4.00 0.30
C ALA A 20 -2.49 -3.06 -0.81
N CYS A 21 -1.25 -3.24 -1.28
CA CYS A 21 -0.73 -2.44 -2.40
C CYS A 21 -1.52 -2.63 -3.69
N LYS A 22 -2.06 -3.84 -3.93
CA LYS A 22 -2.90 -4.12 -5.10
C LYS A 22 -4.26 -3.46 -4.94
N SER A 23 -4.89 -3.55 -3.78
CA SER A 23 -6.18 -2.93 -3.46
C SER A 23 -6.12 -1.41 -3.59
N ILE A 24 -5.06 -0.77 -3.06
CA ILE A 24 -4.83 0.67 -3.21
C ILE A 24 -4.75 1.09 -4.67
N LYS A 25 -3.98 0.35 -5.49
CA LYS A 25 -3.85 0.67 -6.92
C LYS A 25 -5.17 0.47 -7.67
N GLY A 26 -5.93 -0.56 -7.31
CA GLY A 26 -7.16 -0.91 -8.01
C GLY A 26 -6.89 -1.08 -9.52
N GLN A 27 -7.68 -0.38 -10.34
CA GLN A 27 -7.51 -0.31 -11.80
C GLN A 27 -6.79 0.97 -12.26
N LEU A 28 -6.37 1.84 -11.32
CA LEU A 28 -5.84 3.16 -11.62
C LEU A 28 -4.41 3.07 -12.17
N LYS A 29 -4.13 3.85 -13.22
CA LYS A 29 -2.75 3.99 -13.75
C LYS A 29 -1.96 5.00 -12.92
N GLY A 30 -0.63 4.95 -12.98
CA GLY A 30 0.24 5.77 -12.12
C GLY A 30 -0.10 7.27 -12.08
N LYS A 31 -0.27 7.91 -13.25
CA LYS A 31 -0.62 9.34 -13.33
C LYS A 31 -2.03 9.64 -12.79
N GLU A 32 -2.98 8.77 -13.07
CA GLU A 32 -4.36 8.89 -12.58
C GLU A 32 -4.43 8.74 -11.06
N LEU A 33 -3.76 7.72 -10.52
CA LEU A 33 -3.63 7.51 -9.08
C LEU A 33 -2.97 8.71 -8.41
N PHE A 34 -1.90 9.24 -8.99
CA PHE A 34 -1.22 10.43 -8.47
C PHE A 34 -2.16 11.63 -8.41
N ARG A 35 -2.91 11.87 -9.49
CA ARG A 35 -3.88 12.98 -9.56
C ARG A 35 -4.98 12.86 -8.52
N LEU A 36 -5.51 11.65 -8.29
CA LEU A 36 -6.54 11.44 -7.27
C LEU A 36 -6.00 11.68 -5.86
N VAL A 37 -4.77 11.23 -5.57
CA VAL A 37 -4.16 11.39 -4.24
C VAL A 37 -3.78 12.84 -3.96
N TYR A 38 -3.14 13.53 -4.92
CA TYR A 38 -2.54 14.84 -4.70
C TYR A 38 -3.30 16.02 -5.32
N GLY A 39 -4.36 15.76 -6.11
CA GLY A 39 -5.18 16.81 -6.71
C GLY A 39 -4.49 17.62 -7.82
N ARG A 40 -3.35 17.15 -8.34
CA ARG A 40 -2.60 17.79 -9.43
C ARG A 40 -1.92 16.77 -10.33
N GLU A 41 -1.48 17.21 -11.51
CA GLU A 41 -0.59 16.42 -12.35
C GLU A 41 0.79 16.28 -11.69
N GLY A 42 1.38 15.08 -11.79
CA GLY A 42 2.72 14.77 -11.29
C GLY A 42 3.72 14.65 -12.43
N SER A 43 4.98 14.98 -12.16
CA SER A 43 6.08 14.60 -13.04
C SER A 43 6.27 13.08 -13.06
N ASP A 44 7.00 12.55 -14.04
CA ASP A 44 7.26 11.11 -14.12
C ASP A 44 8.01 10.60 -12.86
N ASP A 45 8.90 11.39 -12.28
CA ASP A 45 9.62 11.07 -11.05
C ASP A 45 8.71 11.06 -9.81
N GLU A 46 7.78 12.02 -9.71
CA GLU A 46 6.81 12.08 -8.61
C GLU A 46 5.83 10.90 -8.66
N VAL A 47 5.35 10.58 -9.86
CA VAL A 47 4.49 9.43 -10.11
C VAL A 47 5.22 8.15 -9.77
N GLN A 48 6.47 8.00 -10.21
CA GLN A 48 7.28 6.84 -9.87
C GLN A 48 7.56 6.74 -8.37
N GLY A 49 7.73 7.87 -7.68
CA GLY A 49 7.85 7.95 -6.23
C GLY A 49 6.62 7.37 -5.51
N LEU A 50 5.42 7.76 -5.93
CA LEU A 50 4.17 7.17 -5.42
C LEU A 50 4.10 5.66 -5.70
N LEU A 51 4.39 5.24 -6.93
CA LEU A 51 4.35 3.83 -7.31
C LEU A 51 5.35 2.98 -6.52
N ASN A 52 6.50 3.55 -6.15
CA ASN A 52 7.48 2.91 -5.28
C ASN A 52 6.98 2.75 -3.85
N ARG A 53 6.27 3.75 -3.30
CA ARG A 53 5.59 3.65 -1.98
C ARG A 53 4.50 2.58 -1.96
N LEU A 54 3.99 2.21 -3.13
CA LEU A 54 2.98 1.16 -3.35
C LEU A 54 3.55 -0.10 -4.01
N ASN A 55 4.86 -0.31 -3.93
CA ASN A 55 5.52 -1.51 -4.43
C ASN A 55 5.77 -2.47 -3.27
N HIS A 56 4.98 -3.54 -3.15
CA HIS A 56 5.11 -4.55 -2.11
C HIS A 56 6.50 -5.23 -2.01
N LYS A 57 7.31 -5.18 -3.08
CA LYS A 57 8.70 -5.68 -3.05
C LYS A 57 9.67 -4.73 -2.36
N ARG A 58 9.28 -3.47 -2.15
CA ARG A 58 10.15 -2.37 -1.67
C ARG A 58 9.55 -1.58 -0.50
N ALA A 59 8.24 -1.65 -0.32
CA ALA A 59 7.49 -0.84 0.63
C ALA A 59 6.52 -1.68 1.47
N ASN A 60 6.33 -1.23 2.70
CA ASN A 60 5.20 -1.57 3.55
C ASN A 60 4.54 -0.25 3.92
N PRO A 61 3.48 0.20 3.21
CA PRO A 61 2.87 1.50 3.49
C PRO A 61 2.40 1.54 4.94
N GLY A 62 2.77 2.61 5.64
CA GLY A 62 2.33 2.85 7.01
C GLY A 62 0.82 3.06 7.08
N VAL A 63 0.23 2.79 8.24
CA VAL A 63 -1.23 2.93 8.45
C VAL A 63 -1.71 4.37 8.27
N ASP A 64 -0.86 5.34 8.59
CA ASP A 64 -1.06 6.77 8.34
C ASP A 64 -1.23 7.06 6.84
N PHE A 65 -0.30 6.57 6.02
CA PHE A 65 -0.37 6.73 4.58
C PHE A 65 -1.56 5.97 3.97
N VAL A 66 -1.87 4.78 4.48
CA VAL A 66 -3.09 4.05 4.08
C VAL A 66 -4.34 4.86 4.40
N GLY A 67 -4.42 5.47 5.59
CA GLY A 67 -5.53 6.33 5.97
C GLY A 67 -5.71 7.52 5.02
N GLU A 68 -4.62 8.20 4.65
CA GLU A 68 -4.66 9.27 3.64
C GLU A 68 -5.21 8.77 2.30
N LEU A 69 -4.77 7.59 1.86
CA LEU A 69 -5.22 7.00 0.60
C LEU A 69 -6.70 6.63 0.66
N VAL A 70 -7.20 6.09 1.77
CA VAL A 70 -8.63 5.80 1.96
C VAL A 70 -9.45 7.08 1.82
N VAL A 71 -9.03 8.21 2.39
CA VAL A 71 -9.74 9.50 2.22
C VAL A 71 -9.83 9.92 0.74
N LYS A 72 -8.80 9.62 -0.06
CA LYS A 72 -8.67 10.08 -1.46
C LYS A 72 -9.20 9.09 -2.49
N LEU A 73 -9.37 7.82 -2.14
CA LEU A 73 -9.67 6.74 -3.07
C LEU A 73 -11.03 6.12 -2.69
N PRO A 74 -12.14 6.56 -3.31
CA PRO A 74 -13.48 6.09 -2.97
C PRO A 74 -13.66 4.57 -3.08
N HIS A 75 -12.94 3.92 -4.00
CA HIS A 75 -13.02 2.47 -4.17
C HIS A 75 -12.50 1.65 -2.98
N LEU A 76 -11.88 2.31 -1.99
CA LEU A 76 -11.45 1.68 -0.74
C LEU A 76 -12.52 1.76 0.37
N HIS A 77 -13.56 2.58 0.22
CA HIS A 77 -14.52 2.86 1.31
C HIS A 77 -15.41 1.66 1.65
N ASP A 78 -15.76 0.87 0.65
CA ASP A 78 -16.65 -0.27 0.81
C ASP A 78 -15.90 -1.59 1.01
N MET A 79 -14.56 -1.55 1.10
CA MET A 79 -13.72 -2.73 1.22
C MET A 79 -13.52 -3.10 2.68
N THR A 80 -13.85 -4.35 3.04
CA THR A 80 -13.54 -4.90 4.36
C THR A 80 -12.03 -5.05 4.54
N LEU A 81 -11.56 -5.10 5.80
CA LEU A 81 -10.15 -5.37 6.08
C LEU A 81 -9.69 -6.74 5.53
N ALA A 82 -10.59 -7.73 5.51
CA ALA A 82 -10.29 -9.04 4.94
C ALA A 82 -10.00 -8.94 3.43
N GLU A 83 -10.83 -8.22 2.67
CA GLU A 83 -10.61 -7.97 1.25
C GLU A 83 -9.36 -7.11 1.01
N PHE A 84 -9.15 -6.07 1.83
CA PHE A 84 -8.00 -5.18 1.71
C PHE A 84 -6.67 -5.91 1.91
N PHE A 85 -6.60 -6.81 2.89
CA PHE A 85 -5.39 -7.57 3.20
C PHE A 85 -5.34 -8.96 2.55
N GLY A 86 -6.35 -9.34 1.77
CA GLY A 86 -6.44 -10.66 1.12
C GLY A 86 -6.46 -11.81 2.12
N ILE A 87 -7.23 -11.68 3.20
CA ILE A 87 -7.42 -12.70 4.24
C ILE A 87 -8.56 -13.60 3.79
N GLU A 88 -8.28 -14.88 3.54
CA GLU A 88 -9.30 -15.90 3.33
C GLU A 88 -10.09 -16.10 4.64
N GLN A 89 -11.42 -16.08 4.55
CA GLN A 89 -12.34 -16.33 5.67
C GLN A 89 -12.79 -17.79 5.69
#